data_AF-A0A512IS64-F1
#
_entry.id   AF-A0A512IS64-F1
#
_cell.length_a   1.000
_cell.length_b   1.000
_cell.length_c   1.000
_cell.angle_alpha   90.00
_cell.angle_beta   90.00
_cell.angle_gamma   90.00
#
_symmetry.space_group_name_H-M   'P 1'
#
loop_
_entity.id
_entity.type
_entity.pdbx_description
1 polymer ?
#
loop_
_entity_poly.entity_id
_entity_poly.type
_entity_poly.pdbx_seq_one_letter_code
_entity_poly.pdbx_strand_id
1 'polypeptide(L)'
;MPRRPRGPDPPARTGDPWTCADVEFWLKAAFRAMPFTPVFAPRGNTLKTCNPDQADATFDIVAFTGTVLGDKSKERLALLFWARVNGTRGEIGSSVSEFCREMDWSRSRFEKTRRRACERVVAAKNTIDCRYVAAA
;
A
#
# COMPACT_ATOMS: atom_id res chain seq x y z
N MET A 1 13.03 20.61 5.29
CA MET A 1 13.28 19.20 4.92
C MET A 1 12.09 18.36 5.35
N PRO A 2 11.38 17.67 4.45
CA PRO A 2 10.36 16.71 4.86
C PRO A 2 11.03 15.63 5.72
N ARG A 3 10.49 15.39 6.92
CA ARG A 3 11.05 14.41 7.85
C ARG A 3 10.89 13.01 7.22
N ARG A 4 11.98 12.26 7.11
CA ARG A 4 11.96 10.84 6.70
C ARG A 4 10.90 10.11 7.57
N PRO A 5 9.98 9.33 6.96
CA PRO A 5 9.05 8.52 7.75
C PRO A 5 9.84 7.64 8.71
N ARG A 6 9.55 7.71 10.01
CA ARG A 6 10.14 6.79 10.99
C ARG A 6 9.52 5.40 10.83
N GLY A 7 10.37 4.41 10.56
CA GLY A 7 10.11 2.97 10.65
C GLY A 7 11.13 2.18 9.83
N PRO A 8 10.94 0.85 9.65
CA PRO A 8 11.92 0.02 8.98
C PRO A 8 12.25 0.59 7.61
N ASP A 9 13.50 0.50 7.21
CA ASP A 9 13.88 0.83 5.85
C ASP A 9 13.13 -0.07 4.89
N PRO A 10 12.79 0.43 3.69
CA PRO A 10 12.07 -0.39 2.73
C PRO A 10 12.97 -1.61 2.47
N PRO A 11 12.43 -2.84 2.53
CA PRO A 11 13.24 -4.03 2.33
C PRO A 11 14.07 -3.83 1.07
N ALA A 12 15.39 -3.91 1.22
CA ALA A 12 16.31 -3.75 0.09
C ALA A 12 15.93 -4.77 -0.98
N ARG A 13 16.17 -4.46 -2.26
CA ARG A 13 15.89 -5.36 -3.40
C ARG A 13 16.50 -6.76 -3.26
N THR A 14 17.51 -6.90 -2.40
CA THR A 14 18.29 -8.11 -2.11
C THR A 14 18.13 -8.61 -0.66
N GLY A 15 17.20 -8.04 0.11
CA GLY A 15 16.94 -8.40 1.51
C GLY A 15 15.88 -9.51 1.69
N ASP A 16 15.41 -9.65 2.92
CA ASP A 16 14.33 -10.58 3.27
C ASP A 16 13.05 -10.34 2.45
N PRO A 17 12.28 -11.40 2.15
CA PRO A 17 11.03 -11.26 1.39
C PRO A 17 10.06 -10.32 2.09
N TRP A 18 9.34 -9.51 1.31
CA TRP A 18 8.29 -8.65 1.82
C TRP A 18 7.27 -9.47 2.59
N THR A 19 6.83 -8.92 3.72
CA THR A 19 5.71 -9.42 4.50
C THR A 19 4.51 -8.50 4.39
N CYS A 20 3.37 -8.98 4.87
CA CYS A 20 2.19 -8.12 4.95
C CYS A 20 2.39 -6.92 5.87
N ALA A 21 3.19 -7.08 6.94
CA ALA A 21 3.51 -6.00 7.85
C ALA A 21 4.29 -4.87 7.13
N ASP A 22 5.19 -5.22 6.20
CA ASP A 22 5.94 -4.24 5.41
C ASP A 22 5.03 -3.47 4.46
N VAL A 23 4.18 -4.18 3.71
CA VAL A 23 3.20 -3.55 2.81
C VAL A 23 2.28 -2.61 3.59
N GLU A 24 1.74 -3.08 4.71
CA GLU A 24 0.90 -2.27 5.58
C GLU A 24 1.63 -1.04 6.12
N PHE A 25 2.87 -1.21 6.58
CA PHE A 25 3.70 -0.13 7.11
C PHE A 25 3.92 0.95 6.04
N TRP A 26 4.32 0.56 4.84
CA TRP A 26 4.61 1.49 3.75
C TRP A 26 3.37 2.19 3.22
N LEU A 27 2.22 1.50 3.15
CA LEU A 27 0.95 2.14 2.81
C LEU A 27 0.55 3.19 3.86
N LYS A 28 0.69 2.88 5.17
CA LYS A 28 0.45 3.85 6.24
C LYS A 28 1.40 5.04 6.15
N ALA A 29 2.67 4.81 5.82
CA ALA A 29 3.68 5.87 5.65
C ALA A 29 3.31 6.81 4.49
N ALA A 30 2.85 6.26 3.36
CA ALA A 30 2.38 7.04 2.21
C ALA A 30 1.22 7.97 2.58
N PHE A 31 0.20 7.47 3.29
CA PHE A 31 -0.94 8.29 3.73
C PHE A 31 -0.60 9.25 4.87
N ARG A 32 0.43 8.99 5.69
CA ARG A 32 0.95 10.01 6.62
C ARG A 32 1.57 11.19 5.90
N ALA A 33 2.35 10.91 4.84
CA ALA A 33 3.03 11.94 4.07
C ALA A 33 2.05 12.71 3.16
N MET A 34 1.06 12.03 2.60
CA MET A 34 0.07 12.61 1.69
C MET A 34 -1.34 12.11 2.01
N PRO A 35 -1.95 12.63 3.09
CA PRO A 35 -3.24 12.14 3.57
C PRO A 35 -4.38 12.21 2.54
N PHE A 36 -4.38 13.26 1.73
CA PHE A 36 -5.39 13.52 0.71
C PHE A 36 -5.14 12.78 -0.61
N THR A 37 -4.12 11.91 -0.69
CA THR A 37 -3.86 11.10 -1.89
C THR A 37 -5.11 10.31 -2.28
N PRO A 38 -5.68 10.53 -3.48
CA PRO A 38 -6.93 9.91 -3.86
C PRO A 38 -6.84 8.38 -3.78
N VAL A 39 -7.73 7.78 -2.99
CA VAL A 39 -7.87 6.31 -2.89
C VAL A 39 -8.64 5.75 -4.10
N PHE A 40 -9.46 6.59 -4.74
CA PHE A 40 -10.38 6.22 -5.83
C PHE A 40 -9.91 6.60 -7.23
N ALA A 41 -8.84 7.39 -7.36
CA ALA A 41 -8.37 7.81 -8.69
C ALA A 41 -7.32 6.80 -9.20
N PRO A 42 -7.52 6.18 -10.39
CA PRO A 42 -6.46 5.45 -11.07
C PRO A 42 -5.33 6.45 -11.38
N ARG A 43 -4.12 6.17 -10.89
CA ARG A 43 -2.93 6.90 -11.32
C ARG A 43 -2.08 5.94 -12.13
N GLY A 44 -1.79 6.31 -13.38
CA GLY A 44 -0.58 5.85 -14.04
C GLY A 44 0.63 6.40 -13.27
N ASN A 45 1.69 5.61 -13.16
CA ASN A 45 2.86 5.93 -12.34
C ASN A 45 3.44 7.30 -12.77
N THR A 46 3.26 8.34 -11.96
CA THR A 46 3.65 9.73 -12.32
C THR A 46 4.99 10.13 -11.71
N LEU A 47 5.60 9.27 -10.88
CA LEU A 47 6.84 9.56 -10.18
C LEU A 47 7.83 8.43 -10.50
N LYS A 48 8.99 8.79 -11.05
CA LYS A 48 10.16 7.90 -11.14
C LYS A 48 11.12 8.27 -10.02
N THR A 49 11.72 7.27 -9.38
CA THR A 49 12.85 7.48 -8.48
C THR A 49 13.99 8.18 -9.22
N CYS A 50 14.43 9.34 -8.74
CA CYS A 50 15.65 10.00 -9.26
C CYS A 50 16.94 9.32 -8.80
N ASN A 51 16.84 8.36 -7.86
CA ASN A 51 17.96 7.59 -7.35
C ASN A 51 17.71 6.09 -7.64
N PRO A 52 18.49 5.44 -8.51
CA PRO A 52 18.31 4.03 -8.86
C PRO A 52 18.55 3.07 -7.68
N ASP A 53 19.27 3.52 -6.64
CA ASP A 53 19.57 2.74 -5.43
C ASP A 53 18.52 2.94 -4.32
N GLN A 54 17.62 3.90 -4.48
CA GLN A 54 16.55 4.15 -3.50
C GLN A 54 15.35 3.26 -3.83
N ALA A 55 14.96 2.42 -2.86
CA ALA A 55 13.78 1.58 -3.04
C ALA A 55 12.54 2.46 -3.34
N ASP A 56 11.92 2.17 -4.49
CA ASP A 56 10.71 2.81 -5.05
C ASP A 56 9.49 2.83 -4.10
N ALA A 57 9.60 2.14 -2.97
CA ALA A 57 8.54 1.63 -2.14
C ALA A 57 7.62 2.67 -1.47
N THR A 58 8.05 3.90 -1.21
CA THR A 58 7.18 4.82 -0.43
C THR A 58 6.04 5.42 -1.26
N PHE A 59 6.27 5.68 -2.55
CA PHE A 59 5.28 6.30 -3.44
C PHE A 59 4.74 5.32 -4.48
N ASP A 60 5.57 4.38 -4.94
CA ASP A 60 5.14 3.38 -5.90
C ASP A 60 4.20 2.36 -5.25
N ILE A 61 4.29 2.07 -3.94
CA ILE A 61 3.46 0.98 -3.37
C ILE A 61 1.95 1.24 -3.49
N VAL A 62 1.49 2.49 -3.42
CA VAL A 62 0.07 2.84 -3.62
C VAL A 62 -0.34 2.61 -5.09
N ALA A 63 0.51 2.98 -6.05
CA ALA A 63 0.28 2.74 -7.48
C ALA A 63 0.38 1.24 -7.82
N PHE A 64 1.34 0.56 -7.22
CA PHE A 64 1.58 -0.87 -7.34
C PHE A 64 0.35 -1.69 -6.90
N THR A 65 -0.34 -1.28 -5.83
CA THR A 65 -1.62 -1.92 -5.49
C THR A 65 -2.65 -1.84 -6.61
N GLY A 66 -2.66 -0.77 -7.41
CA GLY A 66 -3.50 -0.61 -8.60
C GLY A 66 -3.17 -1.63 -9.68
N THR A 67 -1.88 -1.83 -9.94
CA THR A 67 -1.38 -2.83 -10.90
C THR A 67 -1.73 -4.26 -10.48
N VAL A 68 -1.59 -4.59 -9.19
CA VAL A 68 -1.79 -5.97 -8.68
C VAL A 68 -3.26 -6.31 -8.47
N LEU A 69 -4.03 -5.39 -7.88
CA LEU A 69 -5.39 -5.65 -7.43
C LEU A 69 -6.44 -5.10 -8.41
N GLY A 70 -6.04 -4.25 -9.36
CA GLY A 70 -6.95 -3.49 -10.22
C GLY A 70 -7.41 -2.19 -9.54
N ASP A 71 -7.35 -1.08 -10.28
CA ASP A 71 -7.60 0.26 -9.72
C ASP A 71 -8.97 0.45 -9.08
N LYS A 72 -9.99 -0.23 -9.62
CA LYS A 72 -11.38 -0.15 -9.16
C LYS A 72 -11.81 -1.33 -8.28
N SER A 73 -10.89 -2.21 -7.88
CA SER A 73 -11.27 -3.38 -7.11
C SER A 73 -11.65 -3.02 -5.67
N LYS A 74 -12.70 -3.68 -5.16
CA LYS A 74 -13.12 -3.53 -3.77
C LYS A 74 -12.03 -3.97 -2.79
N GLU A 75 -11.17 -4.92 -3.20
CA GLU A 75 -10.02 -5.39 -2.42
C GLU A 75 -8.97 -4.27 -2.23
N ARG A 76 -8.62 -3.57 -3.33
CA ARG A 76 -7.73 -2.41 -3.28
C ARG A 76 -8.31 -1.30 -2.42
N LEU A 77 -9.59 -1.00 -2.63
CA LEU A 77 -10.28 0.03 -1.87
C LEU A 77 -10.24 -0.24 -0.36
N ALA A 78 -10.55 -1.46 0.07
CA ALA A 78 -10.50 -1.84 1.48
C ALA A 78 -9.09 -1.71 2.08
N LEU A 79 -8.06 -2.14 1.35
CA LEU A 79 -6.66 -2.04 1.78
C LEU A 79 -6.20 -0.58 1.92
N LEU A 80 -6.46 0.26 0.92
CA LEU A 80 -6.06 1.66 0.92
C LEU A 80 -6.87 2.49 1.92
N PHE A 81 -8.17 2.23 2.06
CA PHE A 81 -8.99 2.87 3.08
C PHE A 81 -8.47 2.57 4.48
N TRP A 82 -8.20 1.29 4.78
CA TRP A 82 -7.59 0.89 6.05
C TRP A 82 -6.26 1.61 6.30
N ALA A 83 -5.39 1.66 5.28
CA ALA A 83 -4.08 2.27 5.42
C ALA A 83 -4.17 3.79 5.63
N ARG A 84 -5.12 4.46 4.99
CA ARG A 84 -5.38 5.90 5.20
C ARG A 84 -5.83 6.17 6.62
N VAL A 85 -6.90 5.52 7.07
CA VAL A 85 -7.45 5.70 8.43
C VAL A 85 -6.37 5.46 9.49
N ASN A 86 -5.57 4.40 9.35
CA ASN A 86 -4.50 4.10 10.31
C ASN A 86 -3.24 4.97 10.14
N GLY A 87 -2.97 5.43 8.92
CA GLY A 87 -1.88 6.35 8.63
C GLY A 87 -2.11 7.70 9.29
N THR A 88 -3.31 8.24 9.13
CA THR A 88 -3.72 9.56 9.63
C THR A 88 -4.33 9.51 11.03
N ARG A 89 -4.22 8.38 11.74
CA ARG A 89 -4.76 8.18 13.10
C ARG A 89 -6.26 8.51 13.22
N GLY A 90 -7.02 8.27 12.15
CA GLY A 90 -8.46 8.54 12.10
C GLY A 90 -8.84 10.00 11.81
N GLU A 91 -7.87 10.91 11.63
CA GLU A 91 -8.16 12.32 11.32
C GLU A 91 -8.76 12.53 9.92
N ILE A 92 -8.50 11.60 9.00
CA ILE A 92 -8.88 11.71 7.58
C ILE A 92 -9.49 10.39 7.12
N GLY A 93 -10.70 10.49 6.58
CA GLY A 93 -11.53 9.36 6.19
C GLY A 93 -12.55 9.00 7.27
N SER A 94 -13.63 8.35 6.85
CA SER A 94 -14.65 7.82 7.76
C SER A 94 -14.12 6.69 8.63
N SER A 95 -14.90 6.27 9.61
CA SER A 95 -14.58 5.06 10.38
C SER A 95 -14.70 3.80 9.49
N VAL A 96 -13.98 2.74 9.85
CA VAL A 96 -14.15 1.43 9.16
C VAL A 96 -15.58 0.91 9.33
N SER A 97 -16.28 1.27 10.39
CA SER A 97 -17.69 0.91 10.59
C SER A 97 -18.60 1.57 9.56
N GLU A 98 -18.38 2.86 9.26
CA GLU A 98 -19.11 3.57 8.21
C GLU A 98 -18.81 3.01 6.82
N PHE A 99 -17.53 2.71 6.53
CA PHE A 99 -17.16 2.03 5.29
C PHE A 99 -17.86 0.68 5.14
N CYS A 100 -17.88 -0.12 6.22
CA CYS A 100 -18.59 -1.40 6.24
C CYS A 100 -20.08 -1.22 5.96
N ARG A 101 -20.71 -0.20 6.53
CA ARG A 101 -22.13 0.13 6.29
C ARG A 101 -22.38 0.54 4.83
N GLU A 102 -21.55 1.41 4.27
CA GLU A 102 -21.67 1.87 2.87
C GLU A 102 -21.49 0.72 1.86
N MET A 103 -20.60 -0.23 2.18
CA MET A 103 -20.28 -1.36 1.30
C MET A 103 -21.17 -2.58 1.53
N ASP A 104 -22.07 -2.53 2.51
CA ASP A 104 -22.88 -3.66 2.99
C ASP A 104 -22.01 -4.88 3.39
N TRP A 105 -20.93 -4.61 4.14
CA TRP A 105 -19.95 -5.61 4.58
C TRP A 105 -19.96 -5.77 6.09
N SER A 106 -19.77 -7.00 6.56
CA SER A 106 -19.41 -7.24 7.95
C SER A 106 -17.96 -6.86 8.21
N ARG A 107 -17.62 -6.52 9.47
CA ARG A 107 -16.22 -6.23 9.84
C ARG A 107 -15.29 -7.42 9.56
N SER A 108 -15.78 -8.64 9.75
CA SER A 108 -15.02 -9.87 9.42
C SER A 108 -14.73 -9.97 7.92
N ARG A 109 -15.71 -9.67 7.07
CA ARG A 109 -15.50 -9.61 5.61
C ARG A 109 -14.45 -8.57 5.24
N PHE A 110 -14.53 -7.37 5.82
CA PHE A 110 -13.55 -6.31 5.59
C PHE A 110 -12.13 -6.76 5.92
N GLU A 111 -11.88 -7.31 7.11
CA GLU A 111 -10.54 -7.74 7.52
C GLU A 111 -10.00 -8.89 6.67
N LYS A 112 -10.85 -9.87 6.32
CA LYS A 112 -10.47 -10.97 5.41
C LYS A 112 -10.09 -10.43 4.03
N THR A 113 -10.90 -9.54 3.47
CA THR A 113 -10.64 -8.92 2.16
C THR A 113 -9.36 -8.10 2.18
N ARG A 114 -9.16 -7.27 3.21
CA ARG A 114 -7.96 -6.46 3.41
C ARG A 114 -6.70 -7.32 3.53
N ARG A 115 -6.75 -8.40 4.32
CA ARG A 115 -5.62 -9.33 4.49
C ARG A 115 -5.28 -10.04 3.17
N ARG A 116 -6.28 -10.58 2.48
CA ARG A 116 -6.08 -11.20 1.16
C ARG A 116 -5.48 -10.24 0.14
N ALA A 117 -5.95 -8.99 0.12
CA ALA A 117 -5.39 -7.95 -0.75
C ALA A 117 -3.91 -7.71 -0.44
N CYS A 118 -3.56 -7.62 0.84
CA CYS A 118 -2.18 -7.47 1.28
C CYS A 118 -1.30 -8.66 0.85
N GLU A 119 -1.76 -9.89 1.07
CA GLU A 119 -1.03 -11.11 0.68
C GLU A 119 -0.75 -11.17 -0.83
N ARG A 120 -1.71 -10.73 -1.66
CA ARG A 120 -1.53 -10.64 -3.11
C ARG A 120 -0.47 -9.60 -3.50
N VAL A 121 -0.47 -8.44 -2.85
CA VAL A 121 0.55 -7.39 -3.08
C VAL A 121 1.93 -7.89 -2.69
N VAL A 122 2.04 -8.58 -1.55
CA VAL A 122 3.29 -9.22 -1.10
C VAL A 122 3.80 -10.22 -2.13
N ALA A 123 2.95 -11.15 -2.57
CA ALA A 123 3.32 -12.18 -3.54
C ALA A 123 3.82 -11.55 -4.85
N ALA A 124 3.13 -10.52 -5.34
CA ALA A 124 3.54 -9.79 -6.54
C ALA A 124 4.87 -9.05 -6.35
N LYS A 125 5.08 -8.38 -5.20
CA LYS A 125 6.32 -7.65 -4.91
C LYS A 125 7.52 -8.60 -4.87
N ASN A 126 7.40 -9.71 -4.14
CA ASN A 126 8.45 -10.72 -4.05
C ASN A 126 8.74 -11.36 -5.41
N THR A 127 7.72 -11.62 -6.23
CA THR A 127 7.94 -12.14 -7.59
C THR A 127 8.74 -11.17 -8.46
N ILE A 128 8.43 -9.87 -8.37
CA ILE A 128 9.11 -8.84 -9.16
C ILE A 128 10.55 -8.66 -8.68
N ASP A 129 10.77 -8.58 -7.36
CA ASP A 129 12.12 -8.43 -6.80
C ASP A 129 13.00 -9.64 -7.14
N CYS A 130 12.49 -10.87 -7.03
CA CYS A 130 13.20 -12.07 -7.47
C CYS A 130 13.59 -12.04 -8.96
N ARG A 131 12.71 -11.53 -9.84
CA ARG A 131 13.00 -11.39 -11.28
C ARG A 131 14.11 -10.38 -11.55
N TYR A 132 14.16 -9.28 -10.80
CA TYR A 132 15.22 -8.28 -10.94
C TYR A 132 16.58 -8.80 -10.47
N VAL A 133 16.61 -9.59 -9.40
CA VAL A 133 17.86 -10.23 -8.93
C VAL A 133 18.39 -11.25 -9.94
N ALA A 134 17.52 -11.97 -10.63
CA ALA A 134 17.94 -12.94 -11.67
C ALA A 134 18.40 -12.29 -12.98
N ALA A 135 18.12 -11.00 -13.20
CA ALA A 135 18.47 -10.25 -14.41
C ALA A 135 19.67 -9.31 -14.23
N ALA A 136 20.23 -9.24 -13.02
CA ALA A 136 21.42 -8.47 -12.65
C ALA A 136 22.64 -9.39 -12.54
#